data_AF-U4TSV4-F1
#
_entry.id   AF-U4TSV4-F1
#
_cell.length_a   1.000
_cell.length_b   1.000
_cell.length_c   1.000
_cell.angle_alpha   90.00
_cell.angle_beta   90.00
_cell.angle_gamma   90.00
#
_symmetry.space_group_name_H-M   'P 1'
#
loop_
_entity.id
_entity.type
_entity.pdbx_description
1 polymer ?
#
loop_
_entity_poly.entity_id
_entity_poly.type
_entity_poly.pdbx_seq_one_letter_code
_entity_poly.pdbx_strand_id
1 'polypeptide(L)' 'MAFYNAVEEAYEGGTSAADLLAAYAAFKTVVPDKMTEKQLDAEFTEASGYSLYRAVQAARQDNQTTIRMTGGDHRG' A
#
# COMPACT_ATOMS: atom_id res chain seq x y z
N MET A 1 9.73 6.20 3.68
CA MET A 1 10.13 4.97 2.95
C MET A 1 9.43 3.73 3.50
N ALA A 2 9.38 3.51 4.82
CA ALA A 2 8.74 2.31 5.41
C ALA A 2 7.36 1.93 4.84
N PHE A 3 6.48 2.91 4.56
CA PHE A 3 5.18 2.62 3.95
C PHE A 3 5.28 2.01 2.54
N TYR A 4 6.15 2.55 1.68
CA TYR A 4 6.33 2.06 0.31
C TYR A 4 6.94 0.66 0.32
N ASN A 5 7.97 0.44 1.13
CA ASN A 5 8.59 -0.87 1.28
C ASN A 5 7.59 -1.92 1.79
N ALA A 6 6.75 -1.57 2.78
CA ALA A 6 5.72 -2.48 3.26
C ALA A 6 4.71 -2.82 2.16
N VAL A 7 4.40 -1.87 1.28
CA VAL A 7 3.55 -2.14 0.10
C VAL A 7 4.25 -3.08 -0.87
N GLU A 8 5.51 -2.83 -1.23
CA GLU A 8 6.30 -3.72 -2.11
C GLU A 8 6.37 -5.14 -1.54
N GLU A 9 6.69 -5.28 -0.26
CA GLU A 9 6.67 -6.56 0.45
C GLU A 9 5.31 -7.24 0.35
N ALA A 10 4.21 -6.51 0.48
CA ALA A 10 2.86 -7.05 0.34
C ALA A 10 2.64 -7.70 -1.04
N TYR A 11 3.21 -7.16 -2.11
CA TYR A 11 3.12 -7.70 -3.48
C TYR A 11 4.15 -8.80 -3.78
N GLU A 12 5.34 -8.76 -3.18
CA GLU A 12 6.43 -9.70 -3.49
C GLU A 12 6.42 -10.97 -2.62
N GLY A 13 6.04 -10.85 -1.35
CA GLY A 13 6.19 -11.93 -0.37
C GLY A 13 5.15 -11.95 0.73
N GLY A 14 4.33 -10.91 0.83
CA GLY A 14 3.40 -10.62 1.91
C GLY A 14 4.02 -9.80 3.03
N THR A 15 3.20 -9.01 3.72
CA THR A 15 3.60 -8.21 4.88
C THR A 15 2.56 -8.28 5.99
N SER A 16 2.96 -7.93 7.21
CA SER A 16 2.05 -7.81 8.36
C SER A 16 1.04 -6.69 8.14
N ALA A 17 -0.25 -7.00 8.27
CA ALA A 17 -1.33 -6.01 8.14
C ALA A 17 -1.15 -4.88 9.17
N ALA A 18 -0.75 -5.23 10.39
CA ALA A 18 -0.52 -4.27 11.46
C ALA A 18 0.66 -3.34 11.14
N ASP A 19 1.76 -3.88 10.63
CA ASP A 19 2.96 -3.09 10.33
C ASP A 19 2.72 -2.17 9.13
N LEU A 20 2.02 -2.66 8.09
CA LEU A 20 1.62 -1.82 6.96
C LEU A 20 0.69 -0.67 7.39
N LEU A 21 -0.28 -0.92 8.28
CA LEU A 21 -1.17 0.13 8.78
C LEU A 21 -0.45 1.12 9.70
N ALA A 22 0.51 0.66 10.50
CA ALA A 22 1.34 1.54 11.32
C ALA A 22 2.24 2.45 10.43
N ALA A 23 2.86 1.87 9.40
CA ALA A 23 3.66 2.62 8.43
C ALA A 23 2.79 3.62 7.64
N TYR A 24 1.57 3.23 7.26
CA TYR A 24 0.60 4.12 6.63
C TYR A 24 0.17 5.27 7.55
N ALA A 25 -0.09 5.01 8.83
CA ALA A 25 -0.43 6.05 9.80
C ALA A 25 0.72 7.08 9.93
N ALA A 26 1.97 6.62 9.99
CA ALA A 26 3.14 7.49 9.98
C ALA A 26 3.28 8.28 8.67
N PHE A 27 3.00 7.66 7.52
CA PHE A 27 2.96 8.35 6.24
C PHE A 27 1.92 9.48 6.23
N LYS A 28 0.73 9.25 6.78
CA LYS A 28 -0.36 10.24 6.84
C LYS A 28 -0.07 11.44 7.77
N THR A 29 0.89 11.34 8.69
CA THR A 29 1.32 12.53 9.47
C THR A 29 2.12 13.51 8.61
N VAL A 30 2.82 13.00 7.59
CA VAL A 30 3.61 13.79 6.64
C VAL A 30 2.76 14.20 5.43
N VAL A 31 1.91 13.28 4.94
CA VAL A 31 1.01 13.48 3.79
C VAL A 31 -0.45 13.39 4.26
N PRO A 32 -0.97 14.43 4.94
CA PRO A 32 -2.32 14.39 5.51
C PRO A 32 -3.41 14.46 4.43
N ASP A 33 -3.16 15.17 3.34
CA ASP A 33 -4.17 15.43 2.32
C ASP A 33 -4.35 14.25 1.35
N LYS A 34 -5.58 14.11 0.83
CA LYS A 34 -5.97 13.00 -0.03
C LYS A 34 -5.47 13.16 -1.47
N MET A 35 -5.23 14.39 -1.94
CA MET A 35 -4.87 14.65 -3.32
C MET A 35 -3.40 14.32 -3.57
N THR A 36 -2.52 14.71 -2.66
CA THR A 36 -1.10 14.33 -2.67
C THR A 36 -0.94 12.82 -2.54
N GLU A 37 -1.69 12.17 -1.64
CA GLU A 37 -1.68 10.71 -1.54
C GLU A 37 -2.08 10.04 -2.87
N LYS A 38 -3.10 10.57 -3.56
CA LYS A 38 -3.53 10.06 -4.87
C LYS A 38 -2.47 10.27 -5.95
N GLN A 39 -1.78 11.41 -5.96
CA GLN A 39 -0.69 11.68 -6.90
C GLN A 39 0.46 10.70 -6.69
N LEU A 40 0.87 10.50 -5.44
CA LEU A 40 1.92 9.56 -5.06
C LEU A 40 1.55 8.11 -5.40
N ASP A 41 0.30 7.69 -5.16
CA ASP A 41 -0.19 6.35 -5.55
C ASP A 41 -0.15 6.18 -7.07
N ALA A 42 -0.51 7.20 -7.85
CA ALA A 42 -0.45 7.16 -9.31
C ALA A 42 1.00 7.04 -9.82
N GLU A 43 1.91 7.89 -9.34
CA GLU A 43 3.33 7.85 -9.69
C GLU A 43 3.98 6.51 -9.32
N PHE A 44 3.69 6.01 -8.11
CA PHE A 44 4.19 4.72 -7.66
C PHE A 44 3.63 3.55 -8.48
N THR A 45 2.33 3.59 -8.81
CA THR A 45 1.69 2.57 -9.64
C THR A 45 2.27 2.57 -11.05
N GLU A 46 2.52 3.74 -11.64
CA GLU A 46 3.14 3.86 -12.97
C GLU A 46 4.57 3.29 -12.97
N ALA A 47 5.34 3.54 -11.92
CA ALA A 47 6.72 3.09 -11.82
C ALA A 47 6.87 1.59 -11.47
N SER A 48 5.98 1.04 -10.64
CA SER A 48 6.14 -0.32 -10.06
C SER A 48 5.07 -1.33 -10.47
N GLY A 49 3.90 -0.88 -10.94
CA GLY A 49 2.72 -1.72 -11.12
C GLY A 49 1.97 -2.04 -9.81
N TYR A 50 2.39 -1.48 -8.67
CA TYR A 50 1.79 -1.71 -7.36
C TYR A 50 0.98 -0.49 -6.90
N SER A 51 -0.20 -0.73 -6.31
CA SER A 51 -0.99 0.35 -5.71
C SER A 51 -0.86 0.38 -4.19
N LEU A 52 -0.50 1.55 -3.66
CA LEU A 52 -0.49 1.88 -2.24
C LEU A 52 -1.90 1.78 -1.65
N TYR A 53 -2.87 2.37 -2.35
CA TYR A 53 -4.26 2.39 -1.89
C TYR A 53 -4.83 0.97 -1.75
N ARG A 54 -4.59 0.10 -2.73
CA ARG A 54 -5.09 -1.28 -2.70
C ARG A 54 -4.48 -2.09 -1.56
N ALA A 55 -3.19 -1.91 -1.27
CA ALA A 55 -2.52 -2.58 -0.15
C ALA A 55 -3.10 -2.13 1.20
N VAL A 56 -3.34 -0.83 1.40
CA VAL A 56 -3.98 -0.30 2.61
C VAL A 56 -5.42 -0.78 2.74
N GLN A 57 -6.19 -0.81 1.65
CA GLN A 57 -7.55 -1.36 1.66
C GLN A 57 -7.56 -2.83 2.08
N ALA A 58 -6.66 -3.64 1.53
CA ALA A 58 -6.53 -5.04 1.90
C ALA A 58 -6.21 -5.18 3.41
N ALA A 59 -5.20 -4.46 3.91
CA ALA A 59 -4.83 -4.52 5.33
C ALA A 59 -5.95 -4.08 6.29
N ARG A 60 -6.87 -3.21 5.86
CA ARG A 60 -8.03 -2.78 6.68
C ARG A 60 -9.19 -3.76 6.65
N GLN A 61 -9.37 -4.48 5.54
CA GLN A 61 -10.50 -5.38 5.33
C GLN A 61 -10.19 -6.81 5.75
N ASP A 62 -8.91 -7.18 5.75
CA ASP A 62 -8.48 -8.52 6.10
C ASP A 62 -8.43 -8.70 7.63
N ASN A 63 -9.06 -9.77 8.12
CA ASN A 63 -8.92 -10.19 9.52
C ASN A 63 -7.65 -11.04 9.73
N GLN A 64 -6.84 -11.22 8.70
CA GLN A 64 -5.57 -11.94 8.76
C GLN A 64 -4.41 -11.07 9.24
N THR A 65 -3.44 -11.70 9.89
CA THR A 65 -2.22 -11.04 10.38
C THR A 65 -1.29 -10.62 9.23
N THR A 66 -1.31 -11.34 8.11
CA THR A 66 -0.43 -11.09 6.96
C THR A 66 -1.28 -10.92 5.71
N ILE A 67 -1.04 -9.84 4.95
CA ILE A 67 -1.64 -9.63 3.64
C ILE A 67 -0.67 -10.01 2.53
N ARG A 68 -1.20 -10.60 1.45
CA ARG A 68 -0.50 -10.81 0.18
C ARG A 68 -1.33 -10.22 -0.94
N MET A 69 -0.73 -9.30 -1.67
CA MET A 69 -1.31 -8.70 -2.85
C MET A 69 -0.87 -9.50 -4.07
N THR A 70 -1.79 -9.72 -4.99
CA THR A 70 -1.44 -10.20 -6.34
C THR A 70 -1.20 -8.98 -7.22
N GLY A 71 -0.06 -8.95 -7.94
CA GLY A 71 0.30 -7.88 -8.88
C GLY A 71 -0.88 -7.52 -9.78
N GLY A 72 -1.12 -6.22 -9.92
CA GLY A 72 -2.36 -5.64 -10.42
C GLY A 72 -2.92 -6.32 -11.67
N ASP A 73 -4.17 -6.78 -11.57
CA ASP A 73 -5.00 -7.14 -12.72
C ASP A 73 -5.19 -5.85 -13.54
N HIS A 74 -4.29 -5.62 -14.51
CA HIS A 74 -4.52 -4.69 -15.61
C HIS A 74 -5.70 -5.24 -16.44
N ARG A 75 -6.92 -5.02 -15.97
CA ARG A 75 -8.12 -5.16 -16.81
C ARG A 75 -8.53 -3.79 -17.33
N GLY A 76 -8.22 -3.58 -18.61
CA GLY A 76 -8.97 -2.73 -19.54
C GLY A 76 -8.54 -1.29 -19.57
#